data_AF-R0KZZ3-F1
#
_entry.id   AF-R0KZZ3-F1
#
_cell.length_a   1.000
_cell.length_b   1.000
_cell.length_c   1.000
_cell.angle_alpha   90.00
_cell.angle_beta   90.00
_cell.angle_gamma   90.00
#
_symmetry.space_group_name_H-M   'P 1'
#
loop_
_entity.id
_entity.type
_entity.pdbx_description
1 polymer ?
#
loop_
_entity_poly.entity_id
_entity_poly.type
_entity_poly.pdbx_seq_one_letter_code
_entity_poly.pdbx_strand_id
1 'polypeptide(L)'
;TSDSVAFDPLSDLLDVIARDRPDVCVLFGPFVDAKHEQVENCQLPASFADVFKLCLKMILEGTRRVPSSRDVHHDCVYPQPPFPCPELPKEDRARVLFVSDPCTLDIDGVVFGLTSTDLLFHMGAEEISSSGSSDRFARILRHVLTQRRWAP
;
A
#
# COMPACT_ATOMS: atom_id res chain seq x y z
N THR A 1 6.19 -9.34 13.52
CA THR A 1 6.00 -9.32 14.98
C THR A 1 4.88 -8.35 15.25
N SER A 2 3.71 -8.85 15.64
CA SER A 2 2.48 -8.07 15.87
C SER A 2 2.49 -7.24 17.16
N ASP A 3 3.49 -7.48 18.01
CA ASP A 3 3.42 -7.10 19.42
C ASP A 3 4.08 -5.73 19.69
N SER A 4 4.69 -5.12 18.68
CA SER A 4 5.42 -3.86 18.78
C SER A 4 4.98 -2.87 17.70
N VAL A 5 4.69 -1.64 18.11
CA VAL A 5 4.48 -0.47 17.23
C VAL A 5 5.79 0.19 16.82
N ALA A 6 6.93 -0.39 17.23
CA ALA A 6 8.21 0.02 16.71
C ALA A 6 8.26 -0.32 15.22
N PHE A 7 8.46 0.71 14.41
CA PHE A 7 8.59 0.63 12.96
C PHE A 7 9.93 0.00 12.55
N ASP A 8 10.40 -1.03 13.27
CA ASP A 8 11.69 -1.68 13.04
C ASP A 8 11.77 -2.28 11.63
N PRO A 9 10.75 -3.00 11.13
CA PRO A 9 10.78 -3.50 9.74
C PRO A 9 10.80 -2.39 8.70
N LEU A 10 10.21 -1.23 9.02
CA LEU A 10 10.26 -0.07 8.15
C LEU A 10 11.67 0.53 8.16
N SER A 11 12.32 0.60 9.31
CA SER A 11 13.73 1.04 9.41
C SER A 11 14.64 0.12 8.59
N ASP A 12 14.49 -1.20 8.73
CA ASP A 12 15.26 -2.18 7.96
C ASP A 12 15.03 -2.02 6.44
N LEU A 13 13.79 -1.77 6.02
CA LEU A 13 13.45 -1.50 4.62
C LEU A 13 14.13 -0.21 4.13
N LEU A 14 14.15 0.84 4.95
CA LEU A 14 14.79 2.10 4.60
C LEU A 14 16.31 1.94 4.48
N ASP A 15 16.93 1.11 5.30
CA ASP A 15 18.36 0.76 5.16
C ASP A 15 18.64 0.04 3.83
N VAL A 16 17.74 -0.86 3.41
CA VAL A 16 17.82 -1.51 2.09
C VAL A 16 17.68 -0.50 0.96
N ILE A 17 16.70 0.41 1.02
CA ILE A 17 16.50 1.45 0.01
C ILE A 17 17.73 2.38 -0.07
N ALA A 18 18.27 2.79 1.09
CA ALA A 18 19.44 3.65 1.15
C ALA A 18 20.71 2.97 0.59
N ARG A 19 20.86 1.66 0.85
CA ARG A 19 21.98 0.86 0.33
C ARG A 19 21.88 0.63 -1.17
N ASP A 20 20.72 0.17 -1.65
CA ASP A 20 20.54 -0.30 -3.02
C ASP A 20 20.17 0.82 -4.00
N ARG A 21 19.70 1.96 -3.47
CA ARG A 21 19.35 3.20 -4.21
C ARG A 21 18.52 2.94 -5.48
N PRO A 22 17.35 2.28 -5.36
CA PRO A 22 16.49 2.05 -6.51
C PRO A 22 16.00 3.38 -7.12
N ASP A 23 15.78 3.41 -8.43
CA ASP A 23 15.23 4.58 -9.13
C ASP A 23 13.81 4.91 -8.64
N VAL A 24 13.03 3.87 -8.33
CA VAL A 24 11.66 3.97 -7.84
C VAL A 24 11.39 2.96 -6.74
N CYS A 25 10.79 3.42 -5.65
CA CYS A 25 10.18 2.57 -4.64
C CYS A 25 8.66 2.81 -4.60
N VAL A 26 7.86 1.74 -4.64
CA VAL A 26 6.40 1.81 -4.47
C VAL A 26 6.04 1.12 -3.15
N LEU A 27 5.50 1.89 -2.20
CA LEU A 27 5.12 1.43 -0.88
C LEU A 27 3.60 1.36 -0.78
N PHE A 28 3.10 0.20 -0.39
CA PHE A 28 1.68 -0.04 -0.16
C PHE A 28 1.38 0.03 1.34
N GLY A 29 0.23 0.61 1.68
CA GLY A 29 -0.30 0.53 3.03
C GLY A 29 -0.67 -0.91 3.45
N PRO A 30 -1.09 -1.10 4.70
CA PRO A 30 -1.30 -0.05 5.68
C PRO A 30 0.00 0.47 6.32
N PHE A 31 0.13 1.78 6.43
CA PHE A 31 1.18 2.47 7.17
C PHE A 31 0.83 2.59 8.66
N VAL A 32 -0.46 2.75 8.98
CA VAL A 32 -0.99 2.62 10.34
C VAL A 32 -2.16 1.65 10.29
N ASP A 33 -1.89 0.40 10.58
CA ASP A 33 -2.82 -0.71 10.37
C ASP A 33 -3.96 -0.71 11.38
N ALA A 34 -5.18 -0.55 10.86
CA ALA A 34 -6.42 -0.60 11.61
C ALA A 34 -6.63 -1.92 12.35
N LYS A 35 -5.98 -3.02 11.93
CA LYS A 35 -6.04 -4.33 12.62
C LYS A 35 -4.87 -4.58 13.57
N HIS A 36 -3.97 -3.62 13.76
CA HIS A 36 -2.91 -3.76 14.76
C HIS A 36 -3.53 -3.68 16.15
N GLU A 37 -3.16 -4.57 17.06
CA GLU A 37 -3.78 -4.68 18.40
C GLU A 37 -3.82 -3.35 19.16
N GLN A 38 -2.71 -2.61 19.19
CA GLN A 38 -2.65 -1.30 19.85
C GLN A 38 -3.48 -0.20 19.15
N VAL A 39 -3.77 -0.34 17.86
CA VAL A 39 -4.64 0.58 17.10
C VAL A 39 -6.10 0.26 17.42
N GLU A 40 -6.51 -1.01 17.33
CA GLU A 40 -7.87 -1.46 17.65
C GLU A 40 -8.26 -1.13 19.09
N ASN A 41 -7.32 -1.28 20.03
CA ASN A 41 -7.54 -0.99 21.44
C ASN A 41 -7.30 0.49 21.83
N CYS A 42 -7.02 1.37 20.87
CA CYS A 42 -6.74 2.79 21.11
C CYS A 42 -5.64 3.05 22.15
N GLN A 43 -4.58 2.25 22.12
CA GLN A 43 -3.46 2.29 23.07
C GLN A 43 -2.26 3.13 22.59
N LEU A 44 -2.38 3.74 21.41
CA LEU A 44 -1.32 4.60 20.87
C LEU A 44 -1.21 5.92 21.65
N PRO A 45 0.01 6.43 21.89
CA PRO A 45 0.24 7.64 22.67
C PRO A 45 -0.09 8.95 21.93
N ALA A 46 -0.43 8.88 20.64
CA ALA A 46 -0.72 10.02 19.76
C ALA A 46 -1.89 9.71 18.84
N SER A 47 -2.44 10.74 18.17
CA SER A 47 -3.51 10.53 17.18
C SER A 47 -3.01 9.68 16.02
N PHE A 48 -3.90 8.93 15.37
CA PHE A 48 -3.53 8.10 14.22
C PHE A 48 -2.92 8.93 13.08
N ALA A 49 -3.41 10.16 12.88
CA ALA A 49 -2.85 11.09 11.91
C ALA A 49 -1.40 11.50 12.27
N ASP A 50 -1.10 11.72 13.55
CA ASP A 50 0.26 12.07 13.99
C ASP A 50 1.23 10.89 13.88
N VAL A 51 0.77 9.67 14.20
CA VAL A 51 1.56 8.45 14.02
C VAL A 51 1.85 8.21 12.54
N PHE A 52 0.85 8.42 11.67
CA PHE A 52 1.06 8.36 10.23
C PHE A 52 2.08 9.42 9.75
N LYS A 53 1.96 10.67 10.21
CA LYS A 53 2.94 11.72 9.89
C LYS A 53 4.36 11.35 10.33
N LEU A 54 4.52 10.68 11.47
CA LEU A 54 5.81 10.18 11.94
C LEU A 54 6.36 9.11 10.99
N CYS A 55 5.52 8.14 10.60
CA CYS A 55 5.86 7.12 9.60
C CYS A 55 6.28 7.77 8.26
N LEU A 56 5.55 8.79 7.80
CA LEU A 56 5.88 9.51 6.57
C LEU A 56 7.22 10.26 6.63
N LYS A 57 7.63 10.74 7.82
CA LYS A 57 8.92 11.40 8.02
C LYS A 57 10.09 10.42 8.01
N MET A 58 9.87 9.18 8.45
CA MET A 58 10.89 8.13 8.37
C MET A 58 11.13 7.72 6.92
N ILE A 59 10.06 7.66 6.12
CA ILE A 59 10.13 7.30 4.71
C ILE A 59 10.66 8.50 3.91
N LEU A 60 11.97 8.51 3.67
CA LEU A 60 12.65 9.54 2.89
C LEU A 60 12.44 9.36 1.37
N GLU A 61 12.80 10.43 0.64
CA GLU A 61 12.83 10.70 -0.81
C GLU A 61 12.66 9.52 -1.80
N GLY A 62 11.95 9.75 -2.91
CA GLY A 62 11.90 8.83 -4.07
C GLY A 62 10.75 7.82 -4.05
N THR A 63 9.91 7.83 -3.00
CA THR A 63 8.83 6.84 -2.83
C THR A 63 7.52 7.28 -3.45
N ARG A 64 6.82 6.32 -4.07
CA ARG A 64 5.41 6.39 -4.43
C ARG A 64 4.60 5.63 -3.38
N ARG A 65 3.55 6.23 -2.84
CA ARG A 65 2.77 5.65 -1.74
C ARG A 65 1.33 5.40 -2.17
N VAL A 66 0.87 4.17 -1.98
CA VAL A 66 -0.48 3.69 -2.30
C VAL A 66 -1.21 3.46 -0.97
N PRO A 67 -2.39 4.07 -0.73
CA PRO A 67 -3.16 3.87 0.49
C PRO A 67 -3.74 2.45 0.57
N SER A 68 -4.17 2.06 1.77
CA SER A 68 -4.94 0.85 2.01
C SER A 68 -6.20 1.14 2.80
N SER A 69 -7.26 0.34 2.62
CA SER A 69 -8.50 0.45 3.41
C SER A 69 -8.28 0.13 4.88
N ARG A 70 -7.11 -0.43 5.21
CA ARG A 70 -6.62 -0.66 6.57
C ARG A 70 -5.81 0.50 7.13
N ASP A 71 -5.58 1.58 6.39
CA ASP A 71 -4.98 2.80 6.96
C ASP A 71 -6.01 3.52 7.82
N VAL A 72 -5.90 3.35 9.14
CA VAL A 72 -6.93 3.81 10.11
C VAL A 72 -7.18 5.33 10.10
N HIS A 73 -6.23 6.09 9.58
CA HIS A 73 -6.26 7.55 9.51
C HIS A 73 -6.78 8.10 8.17
N HIS A 74 -7.15 7.22 7.23
CA HIS A 74 -7.52 7.56 5.86
C HIS A 74 -8.91 7.02 5.49
N ASP A 75 -9.43 7.41 4.34
CA ASP A 75 -10.74 6.96 3.85
C ASP A 75 -10.80 5.44 3.76
N CYS A 76 -11.77 4.77 4.37
CA CYS A 76 -11.87 3.30 4.35
C CYS A 76 -12.63 2.72 3.15
N VAL A 77 -13.04 3.57 2.20
CA VAL A 77 -13.88 3.18 1.06
C VAL A 77 -13.04 3.09 -0.21
N TYR A 78 -13.18 1.97 -0.91
CA TYR A 78 -12.54 1.74 -2.20
C TYR A 78 -13.42 2.28 -3.36
N PRO A 79 -12.84 2.96 -4.38
CA PRO A 79 -11.44 3.36 -4.50
C PRO A 79 -11.09 4.52 -3.57
N GLN A 80 -9.87 4.49 -3.01
CA GLN A 80 -9.37 5.49 -2.06
C GLN A 80 -8.60 6.61 -2.78
N PRO A 81 -8.77 7.88 -2.37
CA PRO A 81 -7.96 8.98 -2.90
C PRO A 81 -6.52 8.88 -2.39
N PRO A 82 -5.55 9.59 -3.01
CA PRO A 82 -4.21 9.73 -2.46
C PRO A 82 -4.21 10.31 -1.04
N PHE A 83 -3.19 9.99 -0.25
CA PHE A 83 -3.05 10.57 1.10
C PHE A 83 -2.95 12.10 1.06
N PRO A 84 -3.69 12.81 1.94
CA PRO A 84 -3.54 14.26 2.08
C PRO A 84 -2.22 14.58 2.81
N CYS A 85 -1.29 15.27 2.13
CA CYS A 85 -0.03 15.69 2.74
C CYS A 85 0.30 17.16 2.43
N PRO A 86 -0.42 18.12 3.03
CA PRO A 86 -0.20 19.56 2.75
C PRO A 86 1.15 20.06 3.28
N GLU A 87 1.66 19.43 4.35
CA GLU A 87 2.90 19.80 5.05
C GLU A 87 4.17 19.36 4.32
N LEU A 88 4.07 18.63 3.20
CA LEU A 88 5.25 18.16 2.45
C LEU A 88 6.05 19.36 1.90
N PRO A 89 7.34 19.49 2.26
CA PRO A 89 8.22 20.55 1.76
C PRO A 89 8.23 20.58 0.23
N LYS A 90 8.33 21.77 -0.36
CA LYS A 90 8.31 21.93 -1.82
C LYS A 90 9.41 21.13 -2.52
N GLU A 91 10.57 21.00 -1.88
CA GLU A 91 11.73 20.25 -2.39
C GLU A 91 11.44 18.75 -2.50
N ASP A 92 10.59 18.22 -1.60
CA ASP A 92 10.23 16.80 -1.56
C ASP A 92 9.06 16.45 -2.48
N ARG A 93 8.25 17.44 -2.90
CA ARG A 93 7.12 17.22 -3.81
C ARG A 93 7.51 16.66 -5.17
N ALA A 94 8.75 16.88 -5.60
CA ALA A 94 9.27 16.29 -6.84
C ALA A 94 9.69 14.81 -6.66
N ARG A 95 9.96 14.39 -5.42
CA ARG A 95 10.53 13.07 -5.09
C ARG A 95 9.53 12.13 -4.44
N VAL A 96 8.47 12.66 -3.84
CA VAL A 96 7.42 11.87 -3.19
C VAL A 96 6.12 12.03 -3.96
N LEU A 97 5.55 10.90 -4.38
CA LEU A 97 4.27 10.86 -5.06
C LEU A 97 3.25 10.07 -4.24
N PHE A 98 2.13 10.69 -3.94
CA PHE A 98 0.97 9.99 -3.36
C PHE A 98 0.01 9.67 -4.50
N VAL A 99 -0.38 8.41 -4.63
CA VAL A 99 -1.32 7.93 -5.65
C VAL A 99 -2.56 7.33 -4.99
N SER A 100 -3.62 7.13 -5.75
CA SER A 100 -4.84 6.45 -5.28
C SER A 100 -4.64 4.94 -5.11
N ASP A 101 -5.56 4.28 -4.40
CA ASP A 101 -5.75 2.83 -4.50
C ASP A 101 -7.12 2.56 -5.14
N PRO A 102 -7.18 1.97 -6.34
CA PRO A 102 -6.08 1.50 -7.17
C PRO A 102 -5.44 2.65 -7.96
N CYS A 103 -4.33 2.39 -8.64
CA CYS A 103 -3.70 3.33 -9.57
C CYS A 103 -3.10 2.60 -10.78
N THR A 104 -3.11 3.27 -11.94
CA THR A 104 -2.28 2.90 -13.09
C THR A 104 -1.19 3.95 -13.24
N LEU A 105 0.07 3.51 -13.21
CA LEU A 105 1.22 4.38 -13.18
C LEU A 105 2.16 4.05 -14.34
N ASP A 106 2.54 5.05 -15.12
CA ASP A 106 3.60 4.93 -16.13
C ASP A 106 4.94 5.35 -15.52
N ILE A 107 5.92 4.45 -15.58
CA ILE A 107 7.31 4.70 -15.20
C ILE A 107 8.18 4.38 -16.42
N ASP A 108 8.70 5.42 -17.06
CA ASP A 108 9.57 5.34 -18.24
C ASP A 108 9.06 4.40 -19.35
N GLY A 109 7.75 4.46 -19.63
CA GLY A 109 7.09 3.68 -20.67
C GLY A 109 6.62 2.30 -20.23
N VAL A 110 6.86 1.92 -18.97
CA VAL A 110 6.33 0.69 -18.37
C VAL A 110 5.10 1.02 -17.53
N VAL A 111 3.97 0.42 -17.90
CA VAL A 111 2.68 0.64 -17.22
C VAL A 111 2.50 -0.35 -16.08
N PHE A 112 2.41 0.17 -14.86
CA PHE A 112 2.17 -0.58 -13.64
C PHE A 112 0.72 -0.47 -13.20
N GLY A 113 0.17 -1.63 -12.82
CA GLY A 113 -1.10 -1.75 -12.13
C GLY A 113 -0.90 -1.88 -10.63
N LEU A 114 -1.38 -0.93 -9.85
CA LEU A 114 -1.16 -0.87 -8.40
C LEU A 114 -2.50 -1.01 -7.68
N THR A 115 -2.59 -1.97 -6.77
CA THR A 115 -3.64 -1.99 -5.76
C THR A 115 -3.13 -2.57 -4.44
N SER A 116 -3.56 -2.00 -3.32
CA SER A 116 -3.25 -2.52 -1.98
C SER A 116 -4.25 -3.59 -1.51
N THR A 117 -5.38 -3.72 -2.21
CA THR A 117 -6.44 -4.65 -1.85
C THR A 117 -6.00 -6.09 -2.16
N ASP A 118 -6.26 -7.03 -1.24
CA ASP A 118 -5.97 -8.46 -1.39
C ASP A 118 -6.91 -9.16 -2.41
N LEU A 119 -6.90 -8.67 -3.64
CA LEU A 119 -7.76 -9.09 -4.75
C LEU A 119 -7.66 -10.60 -5.02
N LEU A 120 -6.43 -11.15 -4.99
CA LEU A 120 -6.20 -12.57 -5.25
C LEU A 120 -6.79 -13.46 -4.16
N PHE A 121 -6.78 -13.00 -2.91
CA PHE A 121 -7.37 -13.72 -1.79
C PHE A 121 -8.90 -13.72 -1.90
N HIS A 122 -9.50 -12.54 -2.15
CA HIS A 122 -10.95 -12.40 -2.30
C HIS A 122 -11.49 -13.24 -3.46
N MET A 123 -10.94 -13.05 -4.67
CA MET A 123 -11.39 -13.81 -5.85
C MET A 123 -11.09 -15.30 -5.69
N GLY A 124 -9.95 -15.64 -5.08
CA GLY A 124 -9.61 -17.03 -4.83
C GLY A 124 -10.65 -17.72 -3.96
N ALA A 125 -11.14 -17.07 -2.91
CA ALA A 125 -12.12 -17.65 -1.99
C ALA A 125 -13.44 -18.07 -2.68
N GLU A 126 -13.80 -17.43 -3.79
CA GLU A 126 -15.07 -17.65 -4.49
C GLU A 126 -14.93 -18.28 -5.89
N GLU A 127 -13.69 -18.46 -6.39
CA GLU A 127 -13.45 -19.05 -7.71
C GLU A 127 -13.85 -20.54 -7.76
N ILE A 128 -14.52 -20.92 -8.85
CA ILE A 128 -14.86 -22.31 -9.17
C ILE A 128 -14.24 -22.71 -10.52
N SER A 129 -13.66 -23.91 -10.58
CA SER A 129 -13.00 -24.44 -11.78
C SER A 129 -13.43 -25.89 -12.05
N SER A 130 -13.63 -26.22 -13.32
CA SER A 130 -13.89 -27.59 -13.78
C SER A 130 -12.62 -28.45 -13.90
N SER A 131 -11.43 -27.82 -13.85
CA SER A 131 -10.14 -28.50 -14.00
C SER A 131 -9.38 -28.54 -12.66
N GLY A 132 -9.15 -29.75 -12.14
CA GLY A 132 -8.49 -29.98 -10.85
C GLY A 132 -6.96 -29.78 -10.85
N SER A 133 -6.31 -29.73 -12.01
CA SER A 133 -4.85 -29.64 -12.16
C SER A 133 -4.33 -28.30 -12.70
N SER A 134 -5.20 -27.29 -12.81
CA SER A 134 -4.85 -25.98 -13.37
C SER A 134 -4.35 -25.01 -12.31
N ASP A 135 -3.42 -24.13 -12.67
CA ASP A 135 -2.90 -23.06 -11.81
C ASP A 135 -4.01 -22.07 -11.45
N ARG A 136 -4.39 -22.07 -10.16
CA ARG A 136 -5.44 -21.22 -9.61
C ARG A 136 -5.12 -19.73 -9.72
N PHE A 137 -3.88 -19.32 -9.44
CA PHE A 137 -3.50 -17.91 -9.49
C PHE A 137 -3.48 -17.39 -10.93
N ALA A 138 -2.99 -18.20 -11.88
CA ALA A 138 -3.04 -17.84 -13.29
C ALA A 138 -4.48 -17.62 -13.80
N ARG A 139 -5.44 -18.45 -13.34
CA ARG A 139 -6.86 -18.26 -13.69
C ARG A 139 -7.44 -16.99 -13.07
N ILE A 140 -7.19 -16.73 -11.79
CA ILE A 140 -7.65 -15.50 -11.12
C ILE A 140 -7.08 -14.26 -11.80
N LEU A 141 -5.76 -14.23 -12.07
CA LEU A 141 -5.13 -13.12 -12.79
C LEU A 141 -5.70 -12.93 -14.20
N ARG A 142 -6.04 -14.03 -14.89
CA ARG A 142 -6.76 -13.96 -16.16
C ARG A 142 -8.13 -13.29 -16.00
N HIS A 143 -8.88 -13.60 -14.95
CA HIS A 143 -10.14 -12.91 -14.67
C HIS A 143 -9.90 -11.40 -14.46
N VAL A 144 -8.92 -11.00 -13.65
CA VAL A 144 -8.59 -9.58 -13.42
C VAL A 144 -8.30 -8.85 -14.74
N LEU A 145 -7.41 -9.40 -15.58
CA LEU A 145 -7.02 -8.78 -16.85
C LEU A 145 -8.18 -8.70 -17.86
N THR A 146 -9.03 -9.73 -17.92
CA THR A 146 -10.14 -9.80 -18.89
C THR A 146 -11.35 -8.96 -18.48
N GLN A 147 -11.60 -8.82 -17.18
CA GLN A 147 -12.68 -7.99 -16.63
C GLN A 147 -12.37 -6.49 -16.67
N ARG A 148 -11.10 -6.11 -16.84
CA ARG A 148 -10.64 -4.71 -16.99
C ARG A 148 -11.04 -3.82 -15.81
N ARG A 149 -11.09 -4.41 -14.61
CA ARG A 149 -11.40 -3.72 -13.35
C ARG A 149 -10.48 -4.26 -12.26
N TRP A 150 -10.11 -3.36 -11.33
CA TRP A 150 -9.26 -3.68 -10.18
C TRP A 150 -9.98 -4.47 -9.08
N ALA A 151 -11.32 -4.40 -9.03
CA ALA A 151 -12.18 -5.19 -8.14
C ALA A 151 -13.38 -5.72 -8.97
N PRO A 152 -13.18 -6.84 -9.70
CA PRO A 152 -14.20 -7.49 -10.52
C PRO A 152 -15.09 -8.46 -9.74
#